data_AF-A7UV64-F1
#
_entry.id   AF-A7UV64-F1
#
_cell.length_a   1.000
_cell.length_b   1.000
_cell.length_c   1.000
_cell.angle_alpha   90.00
_cell.angle_beta   90.00
_cell.angle_gamma   90.00
#
_symmetry.space_group_name_H-M   'P 1'
#
loop_
_entity.id
_entity.type
_entity.pdbx_description
1 polymer ?
#
loop_
_entity_poly.entity_id
_entity_poly.type
_entity_poly.pdbx_seq_one_letter_code
_entity_poly.pdbx_strand_id
1 'polypeptide(L)'
;MSRVTKIKHVLKEQEADDFDVPKENQQIVRIVASRGNNLHEVETAQDGEERFLVSMPVKFRKNVWIKRGNFVLVEPIEEGNKVKAEICRILTPEHIKVFEKEGVWPRKFSRKRELEDDLDEDGLFRNTNRKFLAQS
;
A
#
# COMPACT_ATOMS: atom_id res chain seq x y z
N MET A 1 19.01 6.95 24.07
CA MET A 1 18.12 5.78 23.87
C MET A 1 18.86 4.68 23.12
N SER A 2 18.73 3.43 23.57
CA SER A 2 19.33 2.28 22.89
C SER A 2 18.66 2.02 21.53
N ARG A 3 19.33 1.28 20.65
CA ARG A 3 18.78 0.86 19.35
C ARG A 3 17.45 0.13 19.51
N VAL A 4 17.33 -0.73 20.51
CA VAL A 4 16.13 -1.51 20.80
C VAL A 4 14.97 -0.59 21.21
N THR A 5 15.22 0.40 22.06
CA THR A 5 14.20 1.38 22.48
C THR A 5 13.69 2.20 21.28
N LYS A 6 14.59 2.58 20.37
CA LYS A 6 14.19 3.30 19.13
C LYS A 6 13.29 2.45 18.24
N ILE A 7 13.63 1.18 18.02
CA ILE A 7 12.82 0.27 17.20
C ILE A 7 11.43 0.10 17.81
N LYS A 8 11.35 -0.14 19.13
CA LYS A 8 10.08 -0.26 19.84
C LYS A 8 9.22 0.99 19.71
N HIS A 9 9.84 2.17 19.78
CA HIS A 9 9.13 3.44 19.63
C HIS A 9 8.56 3.60 18.22
N VAL A 10 9.37 3.35 17.19
CA VAL A 10 8.94 3.46 15.78
C VAL A 10 7.81 2.48 15.48
N LEU A 11 7.90 1.23 15.96
CA LEU A 11 6.83 0.25 15.77
C LEU A 11 5.54 0.67 16.47
N LYS A 12 5.65 1.12 17.72
CA LYS A 12 4.51 1.62 18.49
C LYS A 12 3.87 2.83 17.81
N GLU A 13 4.65 3.76 17.29
CA GLU A 13 4.13 4.90 16.52
C GLU A 13 3.40 4.43 15.26
N GLN A 14 3.92 3.43 14.53
CA GLN A 14 3.21 2.90 13.36
C GLN A 14 1.88 2.20 13.70
N GLU A 15 1.78 1.58 14.86
CA GLU A 15 0.55 0.94 15.37
C GLU A 15 -0.43 1.96 15.97
N ALA A 16 0.09 3.01 16.61
CA ALA A 16 -0.69 3.99 17.37
C ALA A 16 -0.99 5.28 16.59
N ASP A 17 -0.35 5.52 15.45
CA ASP A 17 -0.78 6.53 14.50
C ASP A 17 -2.24 6.18 14.18
N ASP A 18 -3.17 6.97 14.69
CA ASP A 18 -4.59 6.71 14.56
C ASP A 18 -4.97 6.61 13.07
N PHE A 19 -6.11 6.00 12.77
CA PHE A 19 -6.61 5.75 11.41
C PHE A 19 -7.04 7.05 10.69
N ASP A 20 -6.24 8.10 10.81
CA ASP A 20 -6.48 9.43 10.30
C ASP A 20 -6.49 9.42 8.76
N VAL A 21 -7.42 10.21 8.21
CA VAL A 21 -7.63 10.33 6.77
C VAL A 21 -6.39 11.00 6.14
N PRO A 22 -5.95 10.57 4.93
CA PRO A 22 -4.87 11.26 4.23
C PRO A 22 -5.15 12.75 4.09
N LYS A 23 -4.16 13.58 4.43
CA LYS A 23 -4.22 15.04 4.26
C LYS A 23 -4.19 15.43 2.79
N GLU A 24 -4.59 16.66 2.46
CA GLU A 24 -4.68 17.15 1.07
C GLU A 24 -3.37 17.05 0.29
N ASN A 25 -2.23 17.20 0.97
CA ASN A 25 -0.90 17.10 0.36
C ASN A 25 -0.37 15.66 0.31
N GLN A 26 -1.11 14.69 0.81
CA GLN A 26 -0.65 13.31 0.92
C GLN A 26 -1.33 12.44 -0.13
N GLN A 27 -0.55 11.51 -0.70
CA GLN A 27 -1.03 10.62 -1.74
C GLN A 27 -0.79 9.16 -1.36
N ILE A 28 -1.79 8.31 -1.63
CA ILE A 28 -1.65 6.87 -1.50
C ILE A 28 -0.99 6.32 -2.77
N VAL A 29 0.10 5.59 -2.59
CA VAL A 29 0.85 4.97 -3.69
C VAL A 29 1.18 3.51 -3.37
N ARG A 30 1.41 2.73 -4.44
CA ARG A 30 1.77 1.31 -4.34
C ARG A 30 3.25 1.12 -4.64
N ILE A 31 3.94 0.30 -3.85
CA ILE A 31 5.35 -0.01 -4.08
C ILE A 31 5.50 -1.08 -5.16
N VAL A 32 6.27 -0.73 -6.19
CA VAL A 32 6.59 -1.62 -7.32
C VAL A 32 7.89 -2.36 -7.05
N ALA A 33 8.95 -1.63 -6.72
CA ALA A 33 10.28 -2.19 -6.52
C ALA A 33 11.13 -1.32 -5.59
N SER A 34 12.15 -1.91 -4.98
CA SER A 34 13.17 -1.16 -4.23
C SER A 34 14.37 -0.91 -5.15
N ARG A 35 14.81 0.35 -5.28
CA ARG A 35 15.91 0.75 -6.19
C ARG A 35 17.27 0.90 -5.49
N GLY A 36 17.35 0.52 -4.21
CA GLY A 36 18.56 0.65 -3.39
C GLY A 36 18.66 2.02 -2.71
N ASN A 37 19.62 2.18 -1.79
CA ASN A 37 19.84 3.42 -1.03
C ASN A 37 18.58 4.00 -0.34
N ASN A 38 17.73 3.12 0.20
CA ASN A 38 16.44 3.51 0.81
C ASN A 38 15.49 4.28 -0.14
N LEU A 39 15.66 4.08 -1.46
CA LEU A 39 14.75 4.56 -2.49
C LEU A 39 13.81 3.43 -2.94
N HIS A 40 12.55 3.79 -3.09
CA HIS A 40 11.51 2.88 -3.57
C HIS A 40 10.86 3.46 -4.81
N GLU A 41 10.64 2.62 -5.80
CA GLU A 41 9.83 2.94 -6.96
C GLU A 41 8.36 2.68 -6.63
N VAL A 42 7.55 3.70 -6.82
CA VAL A 42 6.12 3.67 -6.53
C VAL A 42 5.31 3.98 -7.77
N GLU A 43 4.07 3.52 -7.75
CA GLU A 43 3.06 3.77 -8.76
C GLU A 43 1.89 4.53 -8.13
N THR A 44 1.45 5.57 -8.83
CA THR A 44 0.31 6.39 -8.44
C THR A 44 -1.02 5.75 -8.80
N ALA A 45 -2.05 6.14 -8.06
CA ALA A 45 -3.42 5.74 -8.34
C ALA A 45 -4.05 6.46 -9.55
N GLN A 46 -3.43 7.54 -10.03
CA GLN A 46 -3.95 8.32 -11.14
C GLN A 46 -3.86 7.53 -12.45
N ASP A 47 -4.68 7.92 -13.43
CA ASP A 47 -4.80 7.25 -14.74
C ASP A 47 -3.50 7.28 -15.57
N GLY A 48 -2.53 8.12 -15.21
CA GLY A 48 -1.16 8.01 -15.70
C GLY A 48 -0.37 6.99 -14.87
N GLU A 49 0.18 5.94 -15.49
CA GLU A 49 1.18 5.05 -14.87
C GLU A 49 2.53 5.77 -14.66
N GLU A 50 2.50 6.87 -13.93
CA GLU A 50 3.71 7.59 -13.57
C GLU A 50 4.40 6.87 -12.43
N ARG A 51 5.57 6.30 -12.75
CA ARG A 51 6.48 5.74 -11.76
C ARG A 51 7.49 6.78 -11.36
N PHE A 52 7.66 6.96 -10.06
CA PHE A 52 8.70 7.82 -9.52
C PHE A 52 9.37 7.20 -8.31
N LEU A 53 10.49 7.80 -7.91
CA LEU A 53 11.21 7.37 -6.72
C LEU A 53 10.74 8.15 -5.51
N VAL A 54 10.61 7.42 -4.41
CA VAL A 54 10.35 7.98 -3.09
C VAL A 54 11.49 7.67 -2.15
N SER A 55 11.82 8.64 -1.31
CA SER A 55 12.76 8.46 -0.21
C SER A 55 12.05 7.89 1.01
N MET A 56 12.74 6.98 1.71
CA MET A 56 12.29 6.51 3.01
C MET A 56 12.91 7.37 4.13
N PRO A 57 12.10 7.94 5.04
CA PRO A 57 12.61 8.70 6.17
C PRO A 57 13.55 7.89 7.06
N VAL A 58 14.48 8.60 7.70
CA VAL A 58 15.52 8.00 8.55
C VAL A 58 14.93 7.18 9.71
N LYS A 59 13.76 7.58 10.24
CA LYS A 59 13.06 6.87 11.33
C LYS A 59 12.70 5.42 10.96
N PHE A 60 12.41 5.16 9.70
CA PHE A 60 12.01 3.83 9.23
C PHE A 60 13.19 2.99 8.70
N ARG A 61 14.31 3.63 8.33
CA ARG A 61 15.48 2.93 7.79
C ARG A 61 15.99 1.90 8.81
N LYS A 62 16.11 0.64 8.38
CA LYS A 62 16.55 -0.52 9.20
C LYS A 62 15.58 -0.96 10.31
N ASN A 63 14.47 -0.25 10.49
CA ASN A 63 13.47 -0.54 11.52
C ASN A 63 12.22 -1.18 10.91
N VAL A 64 11.85 -0.78 9.68
CA VAL A 64 10.69 -1.31 8.96
C VAL A 64 11.12 -1.85 7.60
N TRP A 65 10.55 -2.99 7.22
CA TRP A 65 10.78 -3.64 5.94
C TRP A 65 9.55 -3.49 5.06
N ILE A 66 9.74 -2.90 3.89
CA ILE A 66 8.67 -2.73 2.91
C ILE A 66 8.90 -3.66 1.72
N LYS A 67 7.83 -4.34 1.29
CA LYS A 67 7.84 -5.30 0.18
C LYS A 67 7.06 -4.75 -1.02
N ARG A 68 7.28 -5.36 -2.19
CA ARG A 68 6.47 -5.11 -3.39
C ARG A 68 4.98 -5.37 -3.09
N GLY A 69 4.12 -4.50 -3.58
CA GLY A 69 2.67 -4.57 -3.37
C GLY A 69 2.19 -3.96 -2.04
N ASN A 70 3.09 -3.48 -1.19
CA ASN A 70 2.69 -2.68 -0.03
C ASN A 70 2.24 -1.28 -0.46
N PHE A 71 1.35 -0.71 0.34
CA PHE A 71 0.86 0.65 0.14
C PHE A 71 1.51 1.58 1.15
N VAL A 72 1.83 2.78 0.71
CA VAL A 72 2.44 3.81 1.54
C VAL A 72 1.77 5.14 1.25
N LEU A 73 1.78 6.00 2.27
CA LEU A 73 1.35 7.37 2.16
C LEU A 73 2.59 8.23 1.93
N VAL A 74 2.57 9.05 0.88
CA VAL A 74 3.70 9.88 0.48
C VAL A 74 3.33 11.35 0.49
N GLU A 75 4.33 12.17 0.77
CA GLU A 75 4.23 13.63 0.72
C GLU A 75 5.19 14.14 -0.38
N PRO A 76 4.68 14.91 -1.37
CA PRO A 76 5.48 15.37 -2.49
C PRO A 76 6.54 16.38 -2.05
N ILE A 77 7.69 16.35 -2.71
CA ILE A 77 8.79 17.30 -2.54
C ILE A 77 8.89 18.12 -3.82
N GLU A 78 8.59 19.42 -3.74
CA GLU A 78 8.56 20.31 -4.92
C GLU A 78 9.93 20.47 -5.60
N GLU A 79 11.02 20.34 -4.83
CA GLU A 79 12.41 20.51 -5.30
C GLU A 79 13.01 19.23 -5.92
N GLY A 80 12.26 18.12 -5.92
CA GLY A 80 12.76 16.79 -6.26
C GLY A 80 12.81 16.50 -7.77
N ASN A 81 14.01 16.33 -8.34
CA ASN A 81 14.17 15.98 -9.75
C ASN A 81 13.82 14.50 -10.04
N LYS A 82 14.59 13.57 -9.45
CA LYS A 82 14.37 12.11 -9.63
C LYS A 82 13.58 11.48 -8.50
N VAL A 83 13.74 12.00 -7.28
CA VAL A 83 13.00 11.59 -6.09
C VAL A 83 11.94 12.64 -5.86
N LYS A 84 10.68 12.30 -6.11
CA LYS A 84 9.57 13.28 -6.15
C LYS A 84 8.80 13.38 -4.83
N ALA A 85 8.97 12.43 -3.91
CA ALA A 85 8.22 12.40 -2.66
C ALA A 85 8.98 11.66 -1.54
N GLU A 86 8.54 11.87 -0.30
CA GLU A 86 9.00 11.14 0.87
C GLU A 86 7.86 10.30 1.47
N ILE A 87 8.18 9.10 1.98
CA ILE A 87 7.21 8.23 2.64
C ILE A 87 6.86 8.79 4.01
N CYS A 88 5.65 9.26 4.22
CA CYS A 88 5.20 9.73 5.53
C CYS A 88 4.85 8.54 6.45
N ARG A 89 4.10 7.56 5.92
CA ARG A 89 3.55 6.43 6.68
C ARG A 89 3.42 5.17 5.83
N ILE A 90 3.54 4.01 6.48
CA ILE A 90 3.37 2.69 5.86
C ILE A 90 1.98 2.17 6.19
N LEU A 91 1.22 1.74 5.17
CA LEU A 91 -0.17 1.33 5.35
C LEU A 91 -0.26 -0.18 5.65
N THR A 92 -0.87 -0.51 6.79
CA THR A 92 -1.22 -1.88 7.17
C THR A 92 -2.56 -2.27 6.54
N PRO A 93 -2.89 -3.57 6.48
CA PRO A 93 -4.19 -4.01 5.98
C PRO A 93 -5.39 -3.41 6.73
N GLU A 94 -5.21 -3.02 7.99
CA GLU A 94 -6.24 -2.37 8.79
C GLU A 94 -6.46 -0.91 8.36
N HIS A 95 -5.39 -0.17 8.06
CA HIS A 95 -5.50 1.18 7.49
C HIS A 95 -6.26 1.16 6.16
N ILE A 96 -5.99 0.17 5.30
CA ILE A 96 -6.68 0.02 4.01
C ILE A 96 -8.19 -0.13 4.22
N LYS A 97 -8.62 -0.96 5.16
CA LYS A 97 -10.05 -1.17 5.47
C LYS A 97 -10.72 0.13 5.93
N VAL A 98 -10.03 0.96 6.73
CA VAL A 98 -10.59 2.24 7.15
C VAL A 98 -10.68 3.21 5.96
N PHE A 99 -9.64 3.30 5.13
CA PHE A 99 -9.67 4.14 3.94
C PHE A 99 -10.72 3.72 2.91
N GLU A 100 -11.00 2.43 2.79
CA GLU A 100 -12.10 1.92 1.98
C GLU A 100 -13.47 2.32 2.56
N LYS A 101 -13.63 2.32 3.89
CA LYS A 101 -14.86 2.76 4.56
C LYS A 101 -15.09 4.27 4.42
N GLU A 102 -14.03 5.06 4.57
CA GLU A 102 -14.07 6.53 4.41
C GLU A 102 -14.17 6.96 2.94
N GLY A 103 -14.07 6.03 1.98
CA GLY A 103 -14.22 6.32 0.55
C GLY A 103 -13.03 7.04 -0.09
N VAL A 104 -11.91 7.19 0.62
CA VAL A 104 -10.67 7.81 0.14
C VAL A 104 -9.73 6.82 -0.55
N TRP A 105 -10.04 5.52 -0.49
CA TRP A 105 -9.22 4.50 -1.12
C TRP A 105 -9.30 4.56 -2.66
N PRO A 106 -8.17 4.60 -3.38
CA PRO A 106 -8.21 4.71 -4.83
C PRO A 106 -8.74 3.44 -5.50
N ARG A 107 -9.66 3.60 -6.47
CA ARG A 107 -10.30 2.48 -7.19
C ARG A 107 -9.30 1.55 -7.87
N LYS A 108 -8.20 2.09 -8.41
CA LYS A 108 -7.10 1.33 -9.05
C LYS A 108 -6.44 0.32 -8.11
N PHE A 109 -6.52 0.54 -6.80
CA PHE A 109 -5.92 -0.31 -5.79
C PHE A 109 -6.95 -1.19 -5.05
N SER A 110 -8.24 -1.10 -5.39
CA SER A 110 -9.25 -1.95 -4.77
C SER A 110 -9.08 -3.40 -5.25
N ARG A 111 -9.15 -4.33 -4.31
CA ARG A 111 -8.82 -5.75 -4.46
C ARG A 111 -9.80 -6.55 -5.33
N LYS A 112 -10.82 -5.90 -5.89
CA LYS A 112 -11.90 -6.54 -6.64
C LYS A 112 -11.42 -7.40 -7.81
N ARG A 113 -10.26 -7.08 -8.40
CA ARG A 113 -9.78 -7.80 -9.59
C ARG A 113 -9.36 -9.25 -9.34
N GLU A 114 -8.83 -9.59 -8.15
CA GLU A 114 -8.36 -10.96 -7.89
C GLU A 114 -9.50 -11.93 -7.53
N LEU A 115 -10.57 -11.44 -6.88
CA LEU A 115 -11.69 -12.30 -6.50
C LEU A 115 -12.58 -12.66 -7.68
N GLU A 116 -12.67 -11.82 -8.72
CA GLU A 116 -13.51 -12.09 -9.90
C GLU A 116 -12.93 -13.22 -10.79
N ASP A 117 -11.61 -13.38 -10.85
CA ASP A 117 -10.95 -14.42 -11.66
C ASP A 117 -11.15 -15.86 -11.12
N ASP A 118 -11.47 -15.99 -9.83
CA ASP A 118 -11.72 -17.28 -9.16
C ASP A 118 -13.18 -17.73 -9.19
N LEU A 119 -14.09 -16.90 -9.73
CA LEU A 119 -15.52 -17.20 -9.83
C LEU A 119 -15.86 -17.81 -11.20
N ASP A 120 -16.70 -18.85 -11.18
CA ASP A 120 -17.32 -19.40 -12.39
C ASP A 120 -18.48 -18.51 -12.89
N GLU A 121 -19.06 -18.85 -14.04
CA GLU A 121 -20.17 -18.12 -14.69
C GLU A 121 -21.39 -17.91 -13.76
N ASP A 122 -21.55 -18.77 -12.75
CA ASP A 122 -22.57 -18.68 -11.69
C ASP A 122 -22.15 -17.84 -10.45
N GLY A 123 -20.98 -17.19 -10.47
CA GLY A 123 -20.49 -16.40 -9.34
C GLY A 123 -20.06 -17.21 -8.12
N LEU A 124 -19.77 -18.51 -8.28
CA LEU A 124 -19.20 -19.36 -7.23
C LEU A 124 -17.71 -19.58 -7.43
N PHE A 125 -16.97 -19.73 -6.32
CA PHE A 125 -15.57 -20.16 -6.35
C PHE A 125 -15.40 -21.47 -7.12
N ARG A 126 -14.44 -21.49 -8.05
CA ARG A 126 -14.04 -22.65 -8.86
C ARG A 126 -13.67 -23.84 -7.99
N ASN A 127 -14.64 -24.73 -7.80
CA ASN A 127 -14.44 -26.00 -7.09
C ASN A 127 -14.40 -27.14 -8.10
N THR A 128 -13.20 -27.65 -8.41
CA THR A 128 -12.98 -28.78 -9.33
C THR A 128 -13.62 -30.09 -8.88
N ASN A 129 -14.08 -30.20 -7.64
CA ASN A 129 -14.84 -31.36 -7.14
C ASN A 129 -16.36 -31.18 -7.23
N ARG A 130 -16.86 -30.07 -7.78
CA ARG A 130 -18.30 -29.85 -7.98
C ARG A 130 -18.80 -30.74 -9.13
N LYS A 131 -19.44 -31.86 -8.80
CA LYS A 131 -20.14 -32.68 -9.80
C LYS A 131 -21.31 -31.89 -10.37
N PHE A 132 -21.26 -31.57 -11.66
CA PHE A 132 -22.38 -31.00 -12.40
C PHE A 132 -23.48 -32.07 -12.47
N LEU A 133 -24.58 -31.88 -11.74
CA LEU A 133 -25.79 -32.68 -11.91
C LEU A 133 -26.43 -32.23 -13.21
N ALA A 134 -26.12 -32.90 -14.32
CA ALA A 134 -26.87 -32.75 -15.55
C ALA A 134 -28.33 -33.14 -15.24
N GLN A 135 -29.25 -32.19 -15.35
CA GLN A 135 -30.68 -32.47 -15.25
C GLN A 135 -31.09 -33.35 -16.43
N SER A 136 -31.73 -34.47 -16.11
CA SER A 136 -32.30 -35.45 -17.05
C SER A 136 -33.45 -34.90 -17.88
#